data_AF-A0A645HJH3-F1
#
_entry.id   AF-A0A645HJH3-F1
#
_cell.length_a   1.000
_cell.length_b   1.000
_cell.length_c   1.000
_cell.angle_alpha   90.00
_cell.angle_beta   90.00
_cell.angle_gamma   90.00
#
_symmetry.space_group_name_H-M   'P 1'
#
loop_
_entity.id
_entity.type
_entity.pdbx_description
1 polymer ?
#
loop_
_entity_poly.entity_id
_entity_poly.type
_entity_poly.pdbx_seq_one_letter_code
_entity_poly.pdbx_strand_id
1 'polypeptide(L)'
;MIIIGREFAVTGLRSIAASEGVVIAASWWGKIKTVTQMVTIISYLITLFYKSVYIEHIAYISLIAATTATLISGIDYFIKNRKALSTNV
;
A
#
# COMPACT_ATOMS: atom_id res chain seq x y z
N MET A 1 -11.83 5.11 -4.97
CA MET A 1 -11.44 4.29 -6.16
C MET A 1 -9.94 4.24 -6.43
N ILE A 2 -9.12 5.19 -5.95
CA ILE A 2 -7.67 5.26 -6.19
C ILE A 2 -6.92 4.00 -5.69
N ILE A 3 -7.32 3.45 -4.53
CA ILE A 3 -6.66 2.29 -3.92
C ILE A 3 -6.89 1.01 -4.73
N ILE A 4 -8.14 0.75 -5.15
CA ILE A 4 -8.48 -0.44 -5.95
C ILE A 4 -7.91 -0.34 -7.37
N GLY A 5 -8.02 0.84 -8.01
CA GLY A 5 -7.44 1.06 -9.33
C GLY A 5 -5.92 0.83 -9.35
N ARG A 6 -5.21 1.24 -8.29
CA ARG A 6 -3.78 1.00 -8.16
C ARG A 6 -3.44 -0.47 -7.91
N GLU A 7 -4.19 -1.17 -7.05
CA GLU A 7 -4.00 -2.60 -6.84
C GLU A 7 -4.26 -3.40 -8.13
N PHE A 8 -5.31 -3.06 -8.87
CA PHE A 8 -5.63 -3.70 -10.15
C PHE A 8 -4.57 -3.45 -11.21
N ALA A 9 -4.10 -2.20 -11.35
CA ALA A 9 -3.03 -1.84 -12.28
C ALA A 9 -1.71 -2.57 -11.96
N VAL A 10 -1.34 -2.63 -10.68
CA VAL A 10 -0.11 -3.32 -10.23
C VAL A 10 -0.19 -4.83 -10.44
N THR A 11 -1.36 -5.42 -10.22
CA THR A 11 -1.57 -6.85 -10.39
C THR A 11 -1.62 -7.21 -11.88
N GLY A 12 -2.30 -6.38 -12.69
CA GLY A 12 -2.33 -6.52 -14.15
C GLY A 12 -0.95 -6.39 -14.80
N LEU A 13 -0.16 -5.38 -14.41
CA LEU A 13 1.19 -5.18 -14.94
C LEU A 13 2.11 -6.38 -14.64
N ARG A 14 2.00 -6.94 -13.43
CA ARG A 14 2.75 -8.13 -13.02
C ARG A 14 2.32 -9.38 -13.81
N SER A 15 1.03 -9.50 -14.11
CA SER A 15 0.50 -10.58 -14.93
C SER A 15 1.01 -10.51 -16.38
N ILE A 16 1.09 -9.31 -16.95
CA ILE A 16 1.59 -9.09 -18.31
C ILE A 16 3.10 -9.35 -18.37
N ALA A 17 3.88 -8.79 -17.45
CA ALA A 17 5.33 -9.02 -17.39
C ALA A 17 5.69 -10.50 -17.18
N ALA A 18 4.90 -11.23 -16.38
CA ALA A 18 5.08 -12.67 -16.20
C ALA A 18 4.85 -13.47 -17.49
N SER A 19 3.95 -13.01 -18.38
CA SER A 19 3.74 -13.64 -19.69
C SER A 19 4.90 -13.40 -20.66
N GLU A 20 5.67 -12.32 -20.47
CA GLU A 20 6.88 -11.99 -21.23
C GLU A 20 8.16 -12.54 -20.58
N GLY A 21 8.04 -13.36 -19.52
CA GLY A 21 9.18 -13.96 -18.81
C GLY A 21 9.91 -13.02 -17.85
N VAL A 22 9.42 -11.78 -17.66
CA VAL A 22 9.98 -10.79 -16.74
C VAL A 22 9.30 -10.87 -15.38
N VAL A 23 10.00 -11.39 -14.38
CA VAL A 23 9.48 -11.48 -13.01
C VAL A 23 9.67 -10.16 -12.27
N ILE A 24 8.59 -9.40 -12.13
CA ILE A 24 8.58 -8.18 -11.29
C ILE A 24 8.53 -8.58 -9.81
N ALA A 25 9.64 -8.39 -9.10
CA ALA A 25 9.73 -8.67 -7.67
C ALA A 25 8.82 -7.73 -6.85
N ALA A 26 8.16 -8.30 -5.82
CA ALA A 26 7.34 -7.53 -4.89
C ALA A 26 8.21 -6.53 -4.10
N SER A 27 7.85 -5.25 -4.13
CA SER A 27 8.60 -4.23 -3.40
C SER A 27 8.33 -4.30 -1.89
N TRP A 28 9.35 -3.98 -1.09
CA TRP A 28 9.27 -3.90 0.37
C TRP A 28 8.12 -3.00 0.88
N TRP A 29 7.75 -2.01 0.07
CA TRP A 29 6.64 -1.10 0.35
C TRP A 29 5.27 -1.77 0.41
N GLY A 30 5.09 -2.91 -0.26
CA GLY A 30 3.88 -3.73 -0.11
C GLY A 30 3.70 -4.24 1.32
N LYS A 31 4.79 -4.67 1.97
CA LYS A 31 4.78 -5.12 3.37
C LYS A 31 4.50 -3.98 4.34
N ILE A 32 5.13 -2.82 4.11
CA ILE A 32 4.91 -1.63 4.94
C ILE A 32 3.44 -1.19 4.89
N LYS A 33 2.85 -1.15 3.70
CA LYS A 33 1.42 -0.84 3.53
C LYS A 33 0.53 -1.78 4.34
N THR A 34 0.77 -3.09 4.26
CA THR A 34 -0.08 -4.06 4.97
C THR A 34 0.05 -3.94 6.49
N VAL A 35 1.27 -3.73 7.00
CA VAL A 35 1.50 -3.55 8.44
C VAL A 35 0.82 -2.28 8.95
N THR A 36 0.97 -1.16 8.24
CA THR A 36 0.34 0.11 8.66
C THR A 36 -1.17 0.04 8.61
N GLN A 37 -1.76 -0.62 7.59
CA GLN A 37 -3.21 -0.81 7.52
C GLN A 37 -3.76 -1.70 8.65
N MET A 38 -3.07 -2.80 8.99
CA MET A 38 -3.48 -3.65 10.12
C MET A 38 -3.44 -2.89 11.44
N VAL A 39 -2.40 -2.09 11.69
CA VAL A 39 -2.28 -1.26 12.90
C VAL A 39 -3.43 -0.24 13.00
N THR A 40 -3.83 0.39 11.88
CA THR A 40 -4.97 1.31 11.85
C THR A 40 -6.29 0.60 12.20
N ILE A 41 -6.54 -0.57 11.61
CA ILE A 41 -7.76 -1.35 11.87
C ILE A 41 -7.84 -1.74 13.35
N ILE A 42 -6.75 -2.24 13.91
CA ILE A 42 -6.68 -2.64 15.33
C ILE A 42 -6.91 -1.42 16.23
N SER A 43 -6.26 -0.29 15.95
CA SER A 43 -6.44 0.94 16.72
C SER A 43 -7.90 1.42 16.73
N TYR A 44 -8.58 1.37 15.57
CA TYR A 44 -9.98 1.74 15.45
C TYR A 44 -10.93 0.75 16.14
N LEU A 45 -10.63 -0.55 16.09
CA LEU A 45 -11.41 -1.56 16.80
C LEU A 45 -11.39 -1.34 18.31
N ILE A 46 -10.24 -0.95 18.86
CA ILE A 46 -10.11 -0.66 20.29
C ILE A 46 -10.99 0.54 20.69
N THR A 47 -11.06 1.58 19.85
CA THR A 47 -11.94 2.74 20.08
C THR A 47 -13.42 2.36 20.16
N LEU A 48 -13.82 1.26 19.50
CA LEU A 48 -15.20 0.79 19.48
C LEU A 48 -15.65 0.19 20.83
N PHE A 49 -14.72 -0.43 21.56
CA PHE A 49 -14.98 -1.01 22.89
C PHE A 49 -14.62 -0.06 24.03
N TYR A 50 -13.64 0.82 23.82
CA TYR A 50 -13.18 1.81 24.79
C TYR A 50 -13.21 3.21 24.18
N LYS A 51 -14.30 3.94 24.43
CA LYS A 51 -14.45 5.32 23.97
C LYS A 51 -13.69 6.27 24.90
N SER A 52 -12.45 6.58 24.52
CA SER A 52 -11.59 7.55 25.19
C SER A 52 -11.02 8.52 24.18
N VAL A 53 -11.01 9.82 24.51
CA VAL A 53 -10.46 10.89 23.67
C VAL A 53 -9.01 10.61 23.27
N TYR A 54 -8.22 10.02 24.17
CA TYR A 54 -6.83 9.64 23.89
C TYR A 54 -6.73 8.53 22.82
N ILE A 55 -7.64 7.56 22.84
CA ILE A 55 -7.67 6.44 21.88
C ILE A 55 -8.15 6.93 20.52
N GLU A 56 -9.12 7.85 20.46
CA GLU A 56 -9.57 8.48 19.22
C GLU A 56 -8.43 9.26 18.53
N HIS A 57 -7.63 10.02 19.28
CA HIS A 57 -6.47 10.73 18.72
C HIS A 57 -5.40 9.77 18.17
N ILE A 58 -5.12 8.68 18.89
CA ILE A 58 -4.18 7.64 18.43
C ILE A 58 -4.70 6.98 17.14
N ALA A 59 -5.98 6.64 17.10
CA ALA A 59 -6.61 6.05 15.92
C ALA A 59 -6.52 6.99 14.71
N TYR A 60 -6.78 8.29 14.89
CA TYR A 60 -6.68 9.28 13.83
C TYR A 60 -5.24 9.48 13.31
N ILE A 61 -4.25 9.54 14.21
CA ILE A 61 -2.83 9.62 13.82
C ILE A 61 -2.41 8.36 13.06
N SER A 62 -2.84 7.18 13.51
CA SER A 62 -2.56 5.91 12.83
C SER A 62 -3.16 5.87 11.42
N LEU A 63 -4.33 6.47 11.22
CA LEU A 63 -5.00 6.57 9.91
C LEU A 63 -4.21 7.46 8.94
N ILE A 64 -3.75 8.62 9.41
CA ILE A 64 -2.89 9.52 8.61
C ILE A 64 -1.60 8.79 8.22
N ALA A 65 -0.96 8.10 9.16
CA ALA A 65 0.26 7.33 8.91
C ALA A 65 0.06 6.19 7.89
N ALA A 66 -1.05 5.45 7.97
CA ALA A 66 -1.34 4.40 7.00
C ALA A 66 -1.68 4.95 5.61
N THR A 67 -2.36 6.10 5.55
CA THR A 67 -2.71 6.77 4.29
C THR A 67 -1.46 7.28 3.58
N THR A 68 -0.54 7.93 4.31
CA THR A 68 0.73 8.41 3.75
C THR A 68 1.62 7.24 3.32
N ALA A 69 1.74 6.18 4.11
CA ALA A 69 2.44 4.95 3.70
C ALA A 69 1.84 4.31 2.44
N THR A 70 0.51 4.39 2.28
CA THR A 70 -0.19 3.90 1.08
C THR A 70 0.12 4.75 -0.15
N LEU A 71 0.28 6.06 -0.01
CA LEU A 71 0.69 6.94 -1.12
C LEU A 71 2.15 6.72 -1.50
N ILE A 72 3.05 6.68 -0.52
CA ILE A 72 4.49 6.48 -0.75
C ILE A 72 4.76 5.13 -1.40
N SER A 73 4.10 4.07 -0.94
CA SER A 73 4.21 2.74 -1.58
C SER A 73 3.65 2.71 -3.00
N GLY A 74 2.80 3.66 -3.39
CA GLY A 74 2.28 3.80 -4.75
C GLY A 74 3.30 4.43 -5.67
N ILE A 75 3.90 5.51 -5.18
CA ILE A 75 4.94 6.25 -5.88
C ILE A 75 6.19 5.38 -6.05
N ASP A 76 6.66 4.70 -4.99
CA ASP A 76 7.83 3.82 -5.10
C ASP A 76 7.60 2.69 -6.11
N TYR A 77 6.40 2.09 -6.15
CA TYR A 77 6.11 1.04 -7.12
C TYR A 77 6.22 1.54 -8.56
N PHE A 78 5.70 2.73 -8.85
CA PHE A 78 5.80 3.35 -10.17
C PHE A 78 7.23 3.74 -10.54
N ILE A 79 8.00 4.28 -9.58
CA ILE A 79 9.40 4.70 -9.82
C ILE A 79 10.31 3.48 -10.02
N LYS A 80 10.15 2.43 -9.22
CA LYS A 80 10.99 1.23 -9.28
C LYS A 80 10.67 0.37 -10.51
N ASN A 81 9.40 0.30 -10.92
CA ASN A 81 9.01 -0.38 -12.16
C ASN A 81 9.16 0.47 -13.43
N ARG A 82 9.47 1.78 -13.33
CA ARG A 82 9.79 2.59 -14.52
C ARG A 82 11.04 2.11 -15.25
N LYS A 83 12.00 1.48 -14.57
CA LYS A 83 13.17 0.84 -15.22
C LYS A 83 12.85 -0.53 -15.81
N ALA A 84 11.92 -1.28 -15.23
CA ALA A 84 11.43 -2.53 -15.83
C ALA A 84 10.62 -2.28 -17.11
N LEU A 85 9.94 -1.13 -17.19
CA LEU A 85 9.26 -0.66 -18.40
C LEU A 85 10.20 0.02 -19.42
N SER A 86 11.46 0.32 -19.07
CA SER A 86 12.44 0.95 -19.98
C SER A 86 13.50 -0.01 -20.51
N THR A 87 13.31 -1.33 -20.38
CA THR A 87 14.14 -2.33 -21.05
C THR A 87 13.24 -3.22 -21.90
N ASN A 88 12.89 -2.67 -23.07
CA ASN A 88 12.47 -3.30 -24.33
C ASN A 88 11.31 -2.56 -25.00
N VAL A 89 11.61 -1.35 -25.47
CA VAL A 89 11.32 -1.01 -26.88
C VAL A 89 12.65 -0.65 -27.51
#